data_AF-A0A960RSP8-F1
#
_entry.id   AF-A0A960RSP8-F1
#
_cell.length_a   1.000
_cell.length_b   1.000
_cell.length_c   1.000
_cell.angle_alpha   90.00
_cell.angle_beta   90.00
_cell.angle_gamma   90.00
#
_symmetry.space_group_name_H-M   'P 1'
#
loop_
_entity.id
_entity.type
_entity.pdbx_description
1 polymer ?
#
loop_
_entity_poly.entity_id
_entity_poly.type
_entity_poly.pdbx_seq_one_letter_code
_entity_poly.pdbx_strand_id
1 'polypeptide(L)'
;MSEIFLIESTSGYNGIHEISSPEEEVLGSSSEQQVEAFSAELLENKTSSRELQAAHTRNFVARHCQTHPQVMAAFDRAMATWMFGHERILGAVMFAAEKHAGQTRKDLEKTPYLIHPLGVAQLTFELGGICDPDTLIAALLHDTIEDTDATSEEIEAAFGSRVLQLVLDLTNAPDGSKAQQTAHAPQMDFHAKVVKLADRYYNICDLENATWDQKRTDQYILWGAKLCQVLRGTCRNLEKAIDDKVTTHFQERYSTKEVEKLSAAWQFPSDHLPVGARVDDMEIASWNVLNTCYLSWVTEKDTQGLNGSLITTANQVVNLETGLTERDRLVIDRILGMIQHPTHPKQLISLQECSPEFLEALSEALPDFMNIAYSSEKPFPRNQDVVIYDSRVLTLKSQNCDFPYHLSGPERPVQNLLFAKGEQTYRVINGHLPGDPSLPGRQDFAAYVNQQSDDVVIAMGDMNFTREEMHNAFLEQGGEAASFALIPAYPTNIGLDLRSKGIDHIVVRGTFDWDTRNPEETQVGLTSTLALLT
;
A
#
# COMPACT_ATOMS: atom_id res chain seq x y z
N MET A 1 -4.86 46.15 13.78
CA MET A 1 -5.34 47.05 12.70
C MET A 1 -6.80 46.75 12.49
N SER A 2 -7.62 47.73 12.87
CA SER A 2 -9.07 47.82 12.85
C SER A 2 -9.61 48.19 11.46
N GLU A 3 -10.85 47.80 11.16
CA GLU A 3 -11.89 48.45 10.31
C GLU A 3 -12.92 47.33 10.00
N ILE A 4 -14.20 47.27 10.42
CA ILE A 4 -15.30 48.22 10.66
C ILE A 4 -15.56 49.17 9.49
N PHE A 5 -16.60 48.88 8.71
CA PHE A 5 -17.43 49.90 8.06
C PHE A 5 -18.92 49.56 8.22
N LEU A 6 -19.57 50.42 9.01
CA LEU A 6 -21.01 50.68 9.03
C LEU A 6 -21.38 51.54 7.81
N ILE A 7 -22.58 51.34 7.26
CA ILE A 7 -23.27 52.39 6.49
C ILE A 7 -24.65 52.61 7.14
N GLU A 8 -24.91 53.89 7.38
CA GLU A 8 -26.02 54.46 8.14
C GLU A 8 -27.35 54.51 7.38
N SER A 9 -28.38 54.61 8.21
CA SER A 9 -29.77 54.97 7.99
C SER A 9 -30.04 56.22 7.16
N THR A 10 -31.22 56.26 6.52
CA THR A 10 -32.02 57.49 6.41
C THR A 10 -33.49 57.24 6.73
N SER A 11 -34.09 58.31 7.24
CA SER A 11 -35.32 58.47 8.01
C SER A 11 -36.62 58.59 7.20
N GLY A 12 -37.76 58.35 7.86
CA GLY A 12 -39.04 58.96 7.49
C GLY A 12 -40.22 58.41 8.30
N TYR A 13 -40.80 59.23 9.18
CA TYR A 13 -41.89 58.90 10.11
C TYR A 13 -43.17 59.70 9.75
N ASN A 14 -44.34 59.16 10.14
CA ASN A 14 -45.69 59.75 10.29
C ASN A 14 -46.74 59.66 9.15
N GLY A 15 -47.90 59.11 9.51
CA GLY A 15 -49.21 59.30 8.84
C GLY A 15 -50.25 58.29 9.31
N ILE A 16 -51.48 58.70 9.62
CA ILE A 16 -52.48 58.01 10.47
C ILE A 16 -53.72 57.59 9.65
N HIS A 17 -54.36 56.48 10.06
CA HIS A 17 -55.72 55.93 9.79
C HIS A 17 -56.52 56.36 8.55
N GLU A 18 -57.03 55.36 7.81
CA GLU A 18 -58.46 55.28 7.48
C GLU A 18 -58.89 53.85 7.12
N ILE A 19 -60.04 53.42 7.65
CA ILE A 19 -60.72 52.16 7.32
C ILE A 19 -61.75 52.48 6.23
N SER A 20 -61.67 51.81 5.09
CA SER A 20 -62.81 51.61 4.18
C SER A 20 -62.64 50.32 3.37
N SER A 21 -63.74 49.60 3.22
CA SER A 21 -63.85 48.25 2.64
C SER A 21 -64.17 48.30 1.13
N PRO A 22 -64.40 47.16 0.45
CA PRO A 22 -63.46 46.51 -0.45
C PRO A 22 -63.87 46.62 -1.92
N GLU A 23 -62.90 46.76 -2.83
CA GLU A 23 -63.13 46.47 -4.25
C GLU A 23 -62.02 45.57 -4.80
N GLU A 24 -62.46 44.70 -5.70
CA GLU A 24 -61.84 43.50 -6.22
C GLU A 24 -60.47 43.73 -6.87
N GLU A 25 -59.49 42.89 -6.56
CA GLU A 25 -58.42 42.60 -7.52
C GLU A 25 -57.87 41.16 -7.37
N VAL A 26 -58.30 40.34 -8.34
CA VAL A 26 -57.52 39.35 -9.08
C VAL A 26 -56.83 38.22 -8.29
N LEU A 27 -57.47 37.05 -8.34
CA LEU A 27 -56.84 35.73 -8.30
C LEU A 27 -55.61 35.66 -9.22
N GLY A 28 -54.43 35.39 -8.66
CA GLY A 28 -53.25 35.14 -9.49
C GLY A 28 -51.90 35.04 -8.79
N SER A 29 -51.77 34.51 -7.56
CA SER A 29 -50.47 33.97 -7.13
C SER A 29 -50.39 32.52 -7.57
N SER A 30 -49.46 32.23 -8.50
CA SER A 30 -49.28 30.92 -9.08
C SER A 30 -49.06 29.87 -8.00
N SER A 31 -49.72 28.71 -8.14
CA SER A 31 -49.53 27.56 -7.27
C SER A 31 -48.06 27.15 -7.13
N GLU A 32 -47.21 27.49 -8.09
CA GLU A 32 -45.76 27.26 -8.06
C GLU A 32 -45.04 28.10 -7.00
N GLN A 33 -45.37 29.38 -6.82
CA GLN A 33 -44.70 30.23 -5.82
C GLN A 33 -45.04 29.81 -4.38
N GLN A 34 -46.27 29.34 -4.14
CA GLN A 34 -46.66 28.78 -2.83
C GLN A 34 -46.03 27.41 -2.57
N VAL A 35 -45.86 26.58 -3.60
CA VAL A 35 -45.18 25.28 -3.49
C VAL A 35 -43.68 25.45 -3.28
N GLU A 36 -43.04 26.43 -3.92
CA GLU A 36 -41.62 26.77 -3.69
C GLU A 36 -41.38 27.33 -2.29
N ALA A 37 -42.22 28.26 -1.81
CA ALA A 37 -42.10 28.81 -0.46
C ALA A 37 -42.32 27.74 0.62
N PHE A 38 -43.33 26.89 0.46
CA PHE A 38 -43.59 25.77 1.38
C PHE A 38 -42.46 24.73 1.35
N SER A 39 -41.88 24.47 0.17
CA SER A 39 -40.73 23.56 0.02
C SER A 39 -39.47 24.13 0.67
N ALA A 40 -39.22 25.43 0.52
CA ALA A 40 -38.13 26.14 1.17
C ALA A 40 -38.30 26.13 2.70
N GLU A 41 -39.51 26.39 3.21
CA GLU A 41 -39.83 26.34 4.64
C GLU A 41 -39.72 24.91 5.21
N LEU A 42 -40.09 23.88 4.45
CA LEU A 42 -39.88 22.47 4.81
C LEU A 42 -38.40 22.08 4.83
N LEU A 43 -37.61 22.58 3.89
CA LEU A 43 -36.16 22.38 3.84
C LEU A 43 -35.48 23.09 5.00
N GLU A 44 -35.89 24.31 5.32
CA GLU A 44 -35.37 25.12 6.43
C GLU A 44 -35.72 24.48 7.78
N ASN A 45 -36.97 24.02 7.96
CA ASN A 45 -37.40 23.27 9.15
C ASN A 45 -36.66 21.93 9.31
N LYS A 46 -36.44 21.19 8.22
CA LYS A 46 -35.63 19.94 8.26
C LYS A 46 -34.16 20.21 8.57
N THR A 47 -33.62 21.32 8.08
CA THR A 47 -32.23 21.75 8.36
C THR A 47 -32.09 22.14 9.83
N SER A 48 -33.01 22.94 10.36
CA SER A 48 -33.07 23.32 11.78
C SER A 48 -33.21 22.11 12.71
N SER A 49 -34.06 21.13 12.35
CA SER A 49 -34.22 19.88 13.11
C SER A 49 -32.92 19.04 13.15
N ARG A 50 -32.15 19.01 12.07
CA ARG A 50 -30.87 18.27 12.01
C ARG A 50 -29.78 18.94 12.83
N GLU A 51 -29.70 20.27 12.78
CA GLU A 51 -28.76 21.04 13.60
C GLU A 51 -29.05 20.85 15.10
N LEU A 52 -30.33 20.83 15.47
CA LEU A 52 -30.78 20.52 16.84
C LEU A 52 -30.36 19.11 17.29
N GLN A 53 -30.55 18.10 16.45
CA GLN A 53 -30.13 16.72 16.74
C GLN A 53 -28.62 16.58 16.85
N ALA A 54 -27.85 17.24 15.97
CA ALA A 54 -26.39 17.25 16.04
C ALA A 54 -25.90 17.94 17.32
N ALA A 55 -26.49 19.07 17.69
CA ALA A 55 -26.19 19.76 18.95
C ALA A 55 -26.55 18.91 20.18
N HIS A 56 -27.69 18.21 20.14
CA HIS A 56 -28.08 17.28 21.20
C HIS A 56 -27.06 16.14 21.34
N THR A 57 -26.70 15.51 20.22
CA THR A 57 -25.71 14.43 20.16
C THR A 57 -24.36 14.90 20.69
N ARG A 58 -23.92 16.09 20.28
CA ARG A 58 -22.67 16.70 20.76
C ARG A 58 -22.67 16.88 22.28
N ASN A 59 -23.77 17.38 22.84
CA ASN A 59 -23.92 17.53 24.30
C ASN A 59 -23.96 16.18 25.02
N PHE A 60 -24.57 15.17 24.41
CA PHE A 60 -24.59 13.81 24.93
C PHE A 60 -23.18 13.20 24.98
N VAL A 61 -22.42 13.29 23.89
CA VAL A 61 -21.01 12.86 23.81
C VAL A 61 -20.16 13.61 24.83
N ALA A 62 -20.31 14.94 24.91
CA ALA A 62 -19.61 15.77 25.88
C ALA A 62 -19.84 15.30 27.33
N ARG A 63 -21.06 14.86 27.68
CA ARG A 63 -21.36 14.35 29.02
C ARG A 63 -20.67 13.00 29.28
N HIS A 64 -20.77 12.05 28.35
CA HIS A 64 -20.27 10.68 28.52
C HIS A 64 -18.75 10.57 28.40
N CYS A 65 -18.14 11.47 27.64
CA CYS A 65 -16.69 11.55 27.48
C CYS A 65 -16.07 12.69 28.31
N GLN A 66 -16.80 13.26 29.28
CA GLN A 66 -16.33 14.31 30.20
C GLN A 66 -15.67 15.49 29.47
N THR A 67 -16.23 15.91 28.34
CA THR A 67 -15.75 17.00 27.49
C THR A 67 -14.30 16.83 27.02
N HIS A 68 -13.82 15.58 26.91
CA HIS A 68 -12.44 15.30 26.52
C HIS A 68 -12.08 15.97 25.18
N PRO A 69 -11.07 16.87 25.12
CA PRO A 69 -10.83 17.71 23.95
C PRO A 69 -10.61 16.93 22.66
N GLN A 70 -9.87 15.81 22.70
CA GLN A 70 -9.60 15.00 21.52
C GLN A 70 -10.86 14.32 20.97
N VAL A 71 -11.75 13.86 21.86
CA VAL A 71 -13.02 13.21 21.47
C VAL A 71 -13.95 14.26 20.85
N MET A 72 -14.05 15.43 21.46
CA MET A 72 -14.90 16.52 20.93
C MET A 72 -14.39 17.00 19.58
N ALA A 73 -13.07 17.11 19.39
CA ALA A 73 -12.49 17.48 18.11
C ALA A 73 -12.69 16.38 17.05
N ALA A 74 -12.58 15.10 17.41
CA ALA A 74 -12.86 13.98 16.51
C ALA A 74 -14.34 13.96 16.10
N PHE A 75 -15.25 14.16 17.05
CA PHE A 75 -16.69 14.30 16.78
C PHE A 75 -16.97 15.48 15.85
N ASP A 76 -16.45 16.67 16.15
CA ASP A 76 -16.68 17.88 15.36
C ASP A 76 -16.14 17.70 13.92
N ARG A 77 -14.99 17.05 13.74
CA ARG A 77 -14.47 16.69 12.41
C ARG A 77 -15.37 15.69 11.68
N ALA A 78 -15.75 14.60 12.34
CA ALA A 78 -16.64 13.59 11.76
C ALA A 78 -17.97 14.21 11.30
N MET A 79 -18.56 15.08 12.11
CA MET A 79 -19.81 15.77 11.78
C MET A 79 -19.67 16.80 10.65
N ALA A 80 -18.47 17.36 10.43
CA ALA A 80 -18.21 18.29 9.34
C ALA A 80 -18.00 17.57 7.99
N THR A 81 -17.44 16.36 8.01
CA THR A 81 -17.11 15.60 6.80
C THR A 81 -18.24 14.68 6.35
N TRP A 82 -18.98 14.09 7.30
CA TRP A 82 -20.10 13.20 6.98
C TRP A 82 -21.31 14.02 6.51
N MET A 83 -21.97 13.54 5.46
CA MET A 83 -23.22 14.10 4.94
C MET A 83 -24.15 14.48 6.11
N PHE A 84 -24.39 15.78 6.28
CA PHE A 84 -25.18 16.34 7.37
C PHE A 84 -26.48 15.56 7.65
N GLY A 85 -26.58 15.00 8.86
CA GLY A 85 -27.86 14.68 9.50
C GLY A 85 -28.56 13.39 9.09
N HIS A 86 -27.82 12.31 8.81
CA HIS A 86 -28.44 10.99 8.82
C HIS A 86 -28.70 10.58 10.28
N GLU A 87 -29.96 10.70 10.72
CA GLU A 87 -30.38 10.52 12.13
C GLU A 87 -29.87 9.19 12.72
N ARG A 88 -29.77 8.14 11.89
CA ARG A 88 -29.26 6.82 12.33
C ARG A 88 -27.78 6.83 12.70
N ILE A 89 -26.95 7.64 12.03
CA ILE A 89 -25.51 7.76 12.35
C ILE A 89 -25.35 8.50 13.70
N LEU A 90 -26.10 9.58 13.91
CA LEU A 90 -26.12 10.28 15.20
C LEU A 90 -26.58 9.35 16.33
N GLY A 91 -27.62 8.55 16.09
CA GLY A 91 -28.06 7.51 17.01
C GLY A 91 -26.97 6.49 17.34
N ALA A 92 -26.20 6.05 16.34
CA ALA A 92 -25.08 5.13 16.54
C ALA A 92 -23.95 5.76 17.37
N VAL A 93 -23.63 7.05 17.16
CA VAL A 93 -22.65 7.76 17.99
C VAL A 93 -23.12 7.85 19.45
N MET A 94 -24.39 8.15 19.69
CA MET A 94 -24.95 8.18 21.06
C MET A 94 -24.89 6.79 21.70
N PHE A 95 -25.28 5.75 20.97
CA PHE A 95 -25.24 4.37 21.44
C PHE A 95 -23.82 3.93 21.79
N ALA A 96 -22.84 4.18 20.92
CA ALA A 96 -21.43 3.88 21.18
C ALA A 96 -20.89 4.68 22.38
N ALA A 97 -21.26 5.96 22.52
CA ALA A 97 -20.86 6.80 23.65
C ALA A 97 -21.41 6.30 24.99
N GLU A 98 -22.64 5.77 25.00
CA GLU A 98 -23.26 5.17 26.17
C GLU A 98 -22.63 3.82 26.52
N LYS A 99 -22.52 2.91 25.55
CA LYS A 99 -22.01 1.55 25.78
C LYS A 99 -20.54 1.52 26.18
N HIS A 100 -19.72 2.40 25.59
CA HIS A 100 -18.31 2.54 25.96
C HIS A 100 -18.07 3.55 27.10
N ALA A 101 -19.12 3.98 27.81
CA ALA A 101 -18.97 4.94 28.91
C ALA A 101 -18.04 4.40 30.01
N GLY A 102 -17.01 5.17 30.35
CA GLY A 102 -15.99 4.77 31.33
C GLY A 102 -14.88 3.86 30.79
N GLN A 103 -14.99 3.35 29.56
CA GLN A 103 -13.90 2.67 28.87
C GLN A 103 -12.91 3.69 28.31
N THR A 104 -11.62 3.37 28.36
CA THR A 104 -10.54 4.22 27.87
C THR A 104 -9.62 3.47 26.92
N ARG A 105 -8.93 4.20 26.04
CA ARG A 105 -7.79 3.70 25.28
C ARG A 105 -6.66 3.32 26.24
N LYS A 106 -5.71 2.54 25.71
CA LYS A 106 -4.52 2.04 26.42
C LYS A 106 -3.32 2.98 26.27
N ASP A 107 -3.61 4.26 26.05
CA ASP A 107 -2.67 5.37 25.98
C ASP A 107 -2.39 5.94 27.38
N LEU A 108 -1.41 6.84 27.48
CA LEU A 108 -1.04 7.47 28.75
C LEU A 108 -2.12 8.42 29.29
N GLU A 109 -2.85 9.10 28.40
CA GLU A 109 -3.90 10.07 28.77
C GLU A 109 -5.21 9.39 29.17
N LYS A 110 -5.34 8.07 28.93
CA LYS A 110 -6.58 7.30 29.12
C LYS A 110 -7.74 7.94 28.39
N THR A 111 -7.54 8.24 27.12
CA THR A 111 -8.54 8.91 26.27
C THR A 111 -9.83 8.08 26.24
N PRO A 112 -11.03 8.68 26.37
CA PRO A 112 -12.29 7.93 26.30
C PRO A 112 -12.41 7.11 25.01
N TYR A 113 -12.87 5.86 25.12
CA TYR A 113 -12.79 4.89 24.03
C TYR A 113 -13.53 5.31 22.75
N LEU A 114 -14.60 6.12 22.87
CA LEU A 114 -15.38 6.64 21.74
C LEU A 114 -14.52 7.29 20.64
N ILE A 115 -13.34 7.82 20.97
CA ILE A 115 -12.42 8.36 19.96
C ILE A 115 -12.07 7.34 18.87
N HIS A 116 -11.98 6.06 19.23
CA HIS A 116 -11.60 4.98 18.33
C HIS A 116 -12.71 4.67 17.33
N PRO A 117 -13.95 4.31 17.72
CA PRO A 117 -15.03 4.11 16.74
C PRO A 117 -15.28 5.34 15.84
N LEU A 118 -15.16 6.56 16.38
CA LEU A 118 -15.25 7.79 15.56
C LEU A 118 -14.14 7.85 14.49
N GLY A 119 -12.91 7.52 14.88
CA GLY A 119 -11.76 7.48 13.98
C GLY A 119 -11.86 6.38 12.92
N VAL A 120 -12.30 5.18 13.31
CA VAL A 120 -12.50 4.06 12.38
C VAL A 120 -13.59 4.39 11.35
N ALA A 121 -14.71 4.97 11.78
CA ALA A 121 -15.76 5.43 10.88
C ALA A 121 -15.26 6.53 9.93
N GLN A 122 -14.43 7.46 10.42
CA GLN A 122 -13.83 8.51 9.59
C GLN A 122 -12.92 7.93 8.50
N LEU A 123 -12.04 6.99 8.86
CA LEU A 123 -11.13 6.34 7.91
C LEU A 123 -11.88 5.46 6.91
N THR A 124 -12.95 4.81 7.34
CA THR A 124 -13.85 4.04 6.47
C THR A 124 -14.48 4.94 5.40
N PHE A 125 -14.84 6.18 5.77
CA PHE A 125 -15.34 7.18 4.83
C PHE A 125 -14.24 7.72 3.91
N GLU A 126 -13.15 8.26 4.48
CA GLU A 126 -12.13 9.01 3.73
C GLU A 126 -11.22 8.12 2.88
N LEU A 127 -10.62 7.09 3.50
CA LEU A 127 -9.71 6.18 2.80
C LEU A 127 -10.47 5.00 2.20
N GLY A 128 -11.46 4.48 2.94
CA GLY A 128 -12.32 3.41 2.47
C GLY A 128 -13.22 3.80 1.28
N GLY A 129 -13.50 5.10 1.11
CA GLY A 129 -14.40 5.60 0.07
C GLY A 129 -15.86 5.18 0.27
N ILE A 130 -16.24 4.80 1.49
CA ILE A 130 -17.57 4.27 1.79
C ILE A 130 -18.49 5.40 2.28
N CYS A 131 -19.56 5.65 1.52
CA CYS A 131 -20.64 6.57 1.90
C CYS A 131 -21.91 5.84 2.39
N ASP A 132 -21.90 4.50 2.44
CA ASP A 132 -23.04 3.68 2.87
C ASP A 132 -23.32 3.86 4.38
N PRO A 133 -24.51 4.35 4.78
CA PRO A 133 -24.79 4.63 6.19
C PRO A 133 -24.74 3.40 7.09
N ASP A 134 -25.17 2.23 6.60
CA ASP A 134 -25.17 0.99 7.40
C ASP A 134 -23.74 0.56 7.72
N THR A 135 -22.81 0.73 6.78
CA THR A 135 -21.39 0.44 6.98
C THR A 135 -20.73 1.40 7.95
N LEU A 136 -21.02 2.71 7.86
CA LEU A 136 -20.49 3.69 8.80
C LEU A 136 -21.06 3.49 10.22
N ILE A 137 -22.34 3.12 10.33
CA ILE A 137 -22.93 2.69 11.60
C ILE A 137 -22.21 1.45 12.13
N ALA A 138 -21.98 0.43 11.30
CA ALA A 138 -21.24 -0.76 11.72
C ALA A 138 -19.82 -0.41 12.20
N ALA A 139 -19.12 0.52 11.54
CA ALA A 139 -17.83 1.02 11.99
C ALA A 139 -17.90 1.72 13.35
N LEU A 140 -18.96 2.48 13.63
CA LEU A 140 -19.17 3.10 14.96
C LEU A 140 -19.50 2.07 16.05
N LEU A 141 -20.03 0.91 15.68
CA LEU A 141 -20.53 -0.12 16.60
C LEU A 141 -19.64 -1.37 16.68
N HIS A 142 -18.55 -1.44 15.91
CA HIS A 142 -17.80 -2.69 15.67
C HIS A 142 -17.30 -3.38 16.94
N ASP A 143 -16.94 -2.62 17.97
CA ASP A 143 -16.44 -3.15 19.26
C ASP A 143 -17.55 -3.28 20.32
N THR A 144 -18.79 -2.88 20.04
CA THR A 144 -19.82 -2.80 21.10
C THR A 144 -20.21 -4.18 21.64
N ILE A 145 -20.40 -5.19 20.79
CA ILE A 145 -20.68 -6.56 21.25
C ILE A 145 -19.45 -7.18 21.92
N GLU A 146 -18.23 -6.86 21.45
CA GLU A 146 -16.98 -7.45 21.95
C GLU A 146 -16.59 -6.92 23.33
N ASP A 147 -16.70 -5.61 23.54
CA ASP A 147 -16.10 -4.92 24.69
C ASP A 147 -17.12 -4.35 25.70
N THR A 148 -18.42 -4.44 25.43
CA THR A 148 -19.47 -3.83 26.28
C THR A 148 -20.59 -4.82 26.64
N ASP A 149 -21.67 -4.34 27.25
CA ASP A 149 -22.87 -5.12 27.52
C ASP A 149 -23.90 -5.08 26.38
N ALA A 150 -23.54 -4.54 25.22
CA ALA A 150 -24.42 -4.49 24.06
C ALA A 150 -24.78 -5.88 23.53
N THR A 151 -26.06 -6.08 23.19
CA THR A 151 -26.56 -7.35 22.65
C THR A 151 -26.88 -7.26 21.16
N SER A 152 -26.91 -8.42 20.48
CA SER A 152 -27.32 -8.48 19.06
C SER A 152 -28.75 -7.97 18.86
N GLU A 153 -29.64 -8.27 19.81
CA GLU A 153 -31.03 -7.84 19.80
C GLU A 153 -31.17 -6.32 19.93
N GLU A 154 -30.36 -5.68 20.79
CA GLU A 154 -30.33 -4.21 20.90
C GLU A 154 -29.89 -3.56 19.59
N ILE A 155 -28.84 -4.08 18.94
CA ILE A 155 -28.33 -3.52 17.68
C ILE A 155 -29.33 -3.72 16.55
N GLU A 156 -29.93 -4.91 16.42
CA GLU A 156 -30.94 -5.16 15.40
C GLU A 156 -32.19 -4.29 15.58
N ALA A 157 -32.67 -4.14 16.82
CA ALA A 157 -33.84 -3.31 17.11
C ALA A 157 -33.59 -1.83 16.81
N ALA A 158 -32.39 -1.31 17.08
CA ALA A 158 -32.05 0.10 16.89
C ALA A 158 -31.62 0.44 15.45
N PHE A 159 -30.90 -0.46 14.78
CA PHE A 159 -30.19 -0.14 13.52
C PHE A 159 -30.52 -1.08 12.36
N GLY A 160 -31.21 -2.18 12.60
CA GLY A 160 -31.67 -3.14 11.61
C GLY A 160 -30.69 -4.30 11.34
N SER A 161 -31.20 -5.35 10.71
CA SER A 161 -30.48 -6.63 10.54
C SER A 161 -29.21 -6.53 9.71
N ARG A 162 -29.14 -5.61 8.73
CA ARG A 162 -27.92 -5.40 7.92
C ARG A 162 -26.77 -4.88 8.77
N VAL A 163 -27.03 -3.90 9.64
CA VAL A 163 -26.01 -3.38 10.57
C VAL A 163 -25.58 -4.48 11.54
N LEU A 164 -26.52 -5.24 12.10
CA LEU A 164 -26.20 -6.36 12.97
C LEU A 164 -25.25 -7.35 12.27
N GLN A 165 -25.55 -7.75 11.03
CA GLN A 165 -24.71 -8.71 10.30
C GLN A 165 -23.27 -8.18 10.12
N LEU A 166 -23.10 -6.91 9.76
CA LEU A 166 -21.78 -6.30 9.63
C LEU A 166 -21.03 -6.24 10.97
N VAL A 167 -21.73 -5.90 12.07
CA VAL A 167 -21.13 -5.88 13.41
C VAL A 167 -20.73 -7.29 13.86
N LEU A 168 -21.54 -8.31 13.55
CA LEU A 168 -21.21 -9.71 13.85
C LEU A 168 -19.98 -10.19 13.06
N ASP A 169 -19.86 -9.83 11.79
CA ASP A 169 -18.66 -10.12 10.98
C ASP A 169 -17.40 -9.47 11.58
N LEU A 170 -17.54 -8.32 12.25
CA LEU A 170 -16.43 -7.57 12.84
C LEU A 170 -16.05 -8.04 14.26
N THR A 171 -17.00 -8.61 14.98
CA THR A 171 -16.87 -9.08 16.37
C THR A 171 -16.00 -10.32 16.44
N ASN A 172 -14.91 -10.27 17.23
CA ASN A 172 -14.05 -11.43 17.39
C ASN A 172 -14.66 -12.42 18.41
N ALA A 173 -14.37 -13.71 18.24
CA ALA A 173 -14.69 -14.70 19.27
C ALA A 173 -13.91 -14.40 20.58
N PRO A 174 -14.52 -14.52 21.77
CA PRO A 174 -13.87 -14.18 23.05
C PRO A 174 -12.52 -14.87 23.31
N ASP A 175 -12.36 -16.11 22.82
CA ASP A 175 -11.13 -16.91 22.93
C ASP A 175 -10.38 -17.05 21.59
N GLY A 176 -10.72 -16.22 20.60
CA GLY A 176 -10.14 -16.27 19.26
C GLY A 176 -8.70 -15.80 19.24
N SER A 177 -7.77 -16.70 18.89
CA SER A 177 -6.38 -16.33 18.62
C SER A 177 -6.28 -15.37 17.43
N LYS A 178 -5.24 -14.53 17.42
CA LYS A 178 -4.89 -13.66 16.28
C LYS A 178 -4.83 -14.41 14.94
N ALA A 179 -4.36 -15.67 14.96
CA ALA A 179 -4.31 -16.51 13.78
C ALA A 179 -5.70 -16.90 13.27
N GLN A 180 -6.65 -17.19 14.17
CA GLN A 180 -8.05 -17.46 13.80
C GLN A 180 -8.72 -16.20 13.24
N GLN A 181 -8.46 -15.03 13.82
CA GLN A 181 -8.97 -13.76 13.30
C GLN A 181 -8.49 -13.51 11.86
N THR A 182 -7.18 -13.69 11.60
CA THR A 182 -6.62 -13.58 10.25
C THR A 182 -7.19 -14.62 9.29
N ALA A 183 -7.41 -15.86 9.72
CA ALA A 183 -7.97 -16.90 8.86
C ALA A 183 -9.45 -16.68 8.51
N HIS A 184 -10.22 -16.04 9.38
CA HIS A 184 -11.65 -15.76 9.15
C HIS A 184 -11.87 -14.50 8.30
N ALA A 185 -10.98 -13.51 8.39
CA ALA A 185 -11.14 -12.21 7.72
C ALA A 185 -11.51 -12.27 6.21
N PRO A 186 -10.94 -13.18 5.39
CA PRO A 186 -11.31 -13.29 3.98
C PRO A 186 -12.78 -13.70 3.73
N GLN A 187 -13.48 -14.26 4.73
CA GLN A 187 -14.85 -14.75 4.63
C GLN A 187 -15.90 -13.66 4.92
N MET A 188 -15.49 -12.53 5.49
CA MET A 188 -16.38 -11.42 5.85
C MET A 188 -17.00 -10.75 4.62
N ASP A 189 -18.13 -10.06 4.83
CA ASP A 189 -18.69 -9.14 3.84
C ASP A 189 -17.66 -8.09 3.40
N PHE A 190 -17.77 -7.62 2.15
CA PHE A 190 -16.90 -6.59 1.61
C PHE A 190 -16.84 -5.34 2.50
N HIS A 191 -17.97 -4.84 2.98
CA HIS A 191 -18.03 -3.65 3.82
C HIS A 191 -17.37 -3.88 5.18
N ALA A 192 -17.58 -5.06 5.78
CA ALA A 192 -16.91 -5.45 7.01
C ALA A 192 -15.38 -5.55 6.82
N LYS A 193 -14.88 -6.04 5.69
CA LYS A 193 -13.44 -6.04 5.38
C LYS A 193 -12.85 -4.63 5.32
N VAL A 194 -13.55 -3.68 4.69
CA VAL A 194 -13.11 -2.27 4.66
C VAL A 194 -13.02 -1.70 6.08
N VAL A 195 -14.04 -1.94 6.91
CA VAL A 195 -14.03 -1.50 8.32
C VAL A 195 -12.90 -2.17 9.10
N LYS A 196 -12.63 -3.47 8.88
CA LYS A 196 -11.54 -4.20 9.55
C LYS A 196 -10.15 -3.65 9.17
N LEU A 197 -9.97 -3.23 7.92
CA LEU A 197 -8.75 -2.54 7.47
C LEU A 197 -8.62 -1.16 8.12
N ALA A 198 -9.70 -0.38 8.19
CA ALA A 198 -9.71 0.92 8.85
C ALA A 198 -9.41 0.83 10.37
N ASP A 199 -10.03 -0.13 11.06
CA ASP A 199 -9.74 -0.48 12.45
C ASP A 199 -8.25 -0.83 12.64
N ARG A 200 -7.72 -1.68 11.75
CA ARG A 200 -6.31 -2.08 11.81
C ARG A 200 -5.37 -0.88 11.64
N TYR A 201 -5.63 -0.05 10.63
CA TYR A 201 -4.83 1.14 10.37
C TYR A 201 -4.88 2.13 11.54
N TYR A 202 -6.06 2.39 12.09
CA TYR A 202 -6.23 3.28 13.25
C TYR A 202 -5.43 2.78 14.44
N ASN A 203 -5.56 1.49 14.77
CA ASN A 203 -4.85 0.89 15.89
C ASN A 203 -3.33 0.91 15.71
N ILE A 204 -2.80 0.78 14.48
CA ILE A 204 -1.35 0.91 14.22
C ILE A 204 -0.89 2.35 14.46
N CYS A 205 -1.65 3.35 14.00
CA CYS A 205 -1.33 4.77 14.24
C CYS A 205 -1.29 5.10 15.74
N ASP A 206 -2.21 4.53 16.52
CA ASP A 206 -2.34 4.80 17.96
C ASP A 206 -1.21 4.17 18.81
N LEU A 207 -0.38 3.30 18.23
CA LEU A 207 0.75 2.68 18.95
C LEU A 207 1.82 3.68 19.37
N GLU A 208 1.93 4.83 18.69
CA GLU A 208 2.85 5.92 19.08
C GLU A 208 2.56 6.43 20.51
N ASN A 209 1.32 6.27 20.99
CA ASN A 209 0.88 6.66 22.33
C ASN A 209 0.87 5.50 23.34
N ALA A 210 1.22 4.27 22.91
CA ALA A 210 1.14 3.07 23.73
C ALA A 210 2.35 2.93 24.67
N THR A 211 2.11 2.32 25.84
CA THR A 211 3.15 2.02 26.85
C THR A 211 3.86 0.69 26.62
N TRP A 212 3.77 0.13 25.41
CA TRP A 212 4.27 -1.21 25.13
C TRP A 212 5.78 -1.24 24.96
N ASP A 213 6.39 -2.38 25.33
CA ASP A 213 7.77 -2.62 24.92
C ASP A 213 7.85 -2.78 23.39
N GLN A 214 9.04 -2.57 22.86
CA GLN A 214 9.27 -2.62 21.43
C GLN A 214 8.86 -3.95 20.81
N LYS A 215 9.20 -5.07 21.45
CA LYS A 215 8.97 -6.40 20.90
C LYS A 215 7.47 -6.63 20.69
N ARG A 216 6.67 -6.19 21.65
CA ARG A 216 5.21 -6.25 21.59
C ARG A 216 4.65 -5.34 20.49
N THR A 217 5.18 -4.12 20.36
CA THR A 217 4.80 -3.19 19.28
C THR A 217 5.09 -3.80 17.91
N ASP A 218 6.29 -4.32 17.69
CA ASP A 218 6.70 -4.95 16.44
C ASP A 218 5.77 -6.13 16.10
N GLN A 219 5.54 -7.03 17.05
CA GLN A 219 4.63 -8.17 16.88
C GLN A 219 3.19 -7.77 16.52
N TYR A 220 2.72 -6.63 17.02
CA TYR A 220 1.37 -6.14 16.73
C TYR A 220 1.29 -5.56 15.32
N ILE A 221 2.27 -4.75 14.92
CA ILE A 221 2.36 -4.17 13.57
C ILE A 221 2.47 -5.28 12.52
N LEU A 222 3.31 -6.29 12.77
CA LEU A 222 3.46 -7.47 11.91
C LEU A 222 2.19 -8.27 11.75
N TRP A 223 1.44 -8.43 12.84
CA TRP A 223 0.13 -9.07 12.76
C TRP A 223 -0.84 -8.25 11.92
N GLY A 224 -0.79 -6.92 12.03
CA GLY A 224 -1.55 -6.02 11.16
C GLY A 224 -1.22 -6.18 9.68
N ALA A 225 0.07 -6.28 9.34
CA ALA A 225 0.51 -6.56 7.98
C ALA A 225 -0.01 -7.93 7.47
N LYS A 226 0.05 -8.98 8.30
CA LYS A 226 -0.49 -10.32 7.97
C LYS A 226 -2.02 -10.28 7.74
N LEU A 227 -2.75 -9.50 8.54
CA LEU A 227 -4.19 -9.29 8.34
C LEU A 227 -4.48 -8.52 7.05
N CYS A 228 -3.74 -7.45 6.77
CA CYS A 228 -3.85 -6.70 5.52
C CYS A 228 -3.61 -7.61 4.31
N GLN A 229 -2.59 -8.48 4.39
CA GLN A 229 -2.21 -9.40 3.33
C GLN A 229 -3.35 -10.35 2.91
N VAL A 230 -4.11 -10.89 3.88
CA VAL A 230 -5.23 -11.80 3.56
C VAL A 230 -6.48 -11.06 3.11
N LEU A 231 -6.55 -9.75 3.33
CA LEU A 231 -7.65 -8.87 2.92
C LEU A 231 -7.36 -8.07 1.64
N ARG A 232 -6.21 -8.27 1.00
CA ARG A 232 -5.81 -7.54 -0.21
C ARG A 232 -6.86 -7.62 -1.32
N GLY A 233 -6.96 -6.53 -2.08
CA GLY A 233 -7.95 -6.38 -3.14
C GLY A 233 -9.32 -5.92 -2.63
N THR A 234 -9.42 -5.50 -1.37
CA THR A 234 -10.64 -4.93 -0.78
C THR A 234 -10.66 -3.42 -0.92
N CYS A 235 -9.62 -2.72 -0.44
CA CYS A 235 -9.55 -1.27 -0.47
C CYS A 235 -8.10 -0.79 -0.58
N ARG A 236 -7.69 -0.41 -1.79
CA ARG A 236 -6.30 -0.02 -2.12
C ARG A 236 -5.75 1.09 -1.22
N ASN A 237 -6.56 2.10 -0.90
CA ASN A 237 -6.10 3.25 -0.11
C ASN A 237 -5.76 2.87 1.35
N LEU A 238 -6.61 2.05 1.98
CA LEU A 238 -6.37 1.57 3.35
C LEU A 238 -5.23 0.55 3.40
N GLU A 239 -5.20 -0.34 2.41
CA GLU A 239 -4.11 -1.30 2.18
C GLU A 239 -2.76 -0.59 2.10
N LYS A 240 -2.65 0.44 1.25
CA LYS A 240 -1.45 1.27 1.11
C LYS A 240 -1.10 2.00 2.40
N ALA A 241 -2.09 2.57 3.09
CA ALA A 241 -1.84 3.32 4.33
C ALA A 241 -1.26 2.43 5.44
N ILE A 242 -1.73 1.19 5.56
CA ILE A 242 -1.15 0.20 6.48
C ILE A 242 0.29 -0.11 6.08
N ASP A 243 0.54 -0.34 4.79
CA ASP A 243 1.87 -0.63 4.27
C ASP A 243 2.84 0.48 4.64
N ASP A 244 2.53 1.72 4.27
CA ASP A 244 3.31 2.93 4.57
C ASP A 244 3.64 3.02 6.07
N LYS A 245 2.67 2.75 6.96
CA LYS A 245 2.90 2.83 8.42
C LYS A 245 3.82 1.74 8.94
N VAL A 246 3.66 0.52 8.44
CA VAL A 246 4.61 -0.57 8.74
C VAL A 246 6.01 -0.09 8.29
N THR A 247 6.11 0.64 7.16
CA THR A 247 7.37 0.99 6.49
C THR A 247 8.15 1.92 7.33
N THR A 248 7.50 3.03 7.67
CA THR A 248 8.06 4.08 8.48
C THR A 248 8.57 3.49 9.79
N HIS A 249 7.76 2.67 10.46
CA HIS A 249 8.12 2.07 11.75
C HIS A 249 9.42 1.26 11.69
N PHE A 250 9.66 0.52 10.61
CA PHE A 250 10.83 -0.36 10.51
C PHE A 250 11.99 0.23 9.71
N GLN A 251 11.75 0.99 8.64
CA GLN A 251 12.78 1.72 7.92
C GLN A 251 13.45 2.77 8.80
N GLU A 252 12.72 3.61 9.53
CA GLU A 252 13.34 4.61 10.44
C GLU A 252 14.21 3.92 11.51
N ARG A 253 13.77 2.75 11.97
CA ARG A 253 14.43 1.98 13.02
C ARG A 253 15.70 1.25 12.56
N TYR A 254 15.72 0.76 11.33
CA TYR A 254 16.78 -0.10 10.79
C TYR A 254 17.65 0.58 9.72
N SER A 255 17.26 1.72 9.16
CA SER A 255 18.05 2.48 8.17
C SER A 255 19.32 3.11 8.74
N THR A 256 19.42 3.26 10.06
CA THR A 256 20.55 3.92 10.75
C THR A 256 21.37 2.97 11.62
N LYS A 257 20.97 1.70 11.73
CA LYS A 257 21.70 0.69 12.50
C LYS A 257 22.45 -0.23 11.57
N GLU A 258 23.76 -0.29 11.72
CA GLU A 258 24.56 -1.37 11.12
C GLU A 258 24.04 -2.70 11.67
N VAL A 259 23.42 -3.50 10.82
CA VAL A 259 23.17 -4.91 11.13
C VAL A 259 24.53 -5.58 10.98
N GLU A 260 25.25 -5.88 12.06
CA GLU A 260 26.66 -6.31 11.97
C GLU A 260 26.88 -7.58 11.13
N LYS A 261 26.02 -8.61 11.25
CA LYS A 261 25.97 -9.82 10.40
C LYS A 261 24.59 -10.47 10.44
N LEU A 262 24.08 -10.88 9.28
CA LEU A 262 22.87 -11.69 9.20
C LEU A 262 23.20 -13.19 9.36
N SER A 263 24.25 -13.66 8.67
CA SER A 263 24.72 -15.06 8.72
C SER A 263 23.56 -16.05 8.70
N ALA A 264 23.46 -16.94 9.70
CA ALA A 264 22.42 -17.97 9.78
C ALA A 264 20.98 -17.44 9.86
N ALA A 265 20.77 -16.15 10.16
CA ALA A 265 19.43 -15.55 10.12
C ALA A 265 18.91 -15.36 8.68
N TRP A 266 19.81 -15.29 7.69
CA TRP A 266 19.41 -15.17 6.29
C TRP A 266 19.07 -16.56 5.71
N GLN A 267 17.77 -16.81 5.61
CA GLN A 267 17.18 -18.08 5.14
C GLN A 267 16.63 -17.97 3.71
N PHE A 268 17.32 -17.21 2.84
CA PHE A 268 16.98 -17.05 1.43
C PHE A 268 18.19 -17.42 0.54
N PRO A 269 17.99 -18.03 -0.66
CA PRO A 269 19.09 -18.61 -1.45
C PRO A 269 19.83 -17.61 -2.37
N SER A 270 19.45 -16.33 -2.36
CA SER A 270 20.15 -15.21 -3.02
C SER A 270 20.45 -14.11 -2.00
N ASP A 271 21.39 -13.22 -2.31
CA ASP A 271 21.79 -12.08 -1.47
C ASP A 271 20.75 -10.95 -1.46
N HIS A 272 19.74 -11.01 -2.33
CA HIS A 272 18.56 -10.17 -2.28
C HIS A 272 17.31 -10.94 -2.75
N LEU A 273 16.12 -10.39 -2.47
CA LEU A 273 14.84 -11.00 -2.88
C LEU A 273 14.47 -10.63 -4.33
N PRO A 274 13.56 -11.38 -4.98
CA PRO A 274 12.95 -10.95 -6.24
C PRO A 274 12.08 -9.71 -6.03
N VAL A 275 12.18 -8.78 -6.98
CA VAL A 275 11.39 -7.56 -7.06
C VAL A 275 10.18 -7.78 -7.96
N GLY A 276 8.97 -7.73 -7.39
CA GLY A 276 7.71 -7.81 -8.16
C GLY A 276 7.16 -6.44 -8.56
N ALA A 277 6.41 -6.39 -9.66
CA ALA A 277 5.60 -5.23 -10.03
C ALA A 277 4.35 -5.69 -10.79
N ARG A 278 3.33 -4.83 -10.86
CA ARG A 278 2.22 -4.97 -11.80
C ARG A 278 2.33 -3.87 -12.86
N VAL A 279 2.10 -4.25 -14.12
CA VAL A 279 2.11 -3.35 -15.27
C VAL A 279 0.83 -3.64 -16.05
N ASP A 280 -0.10 -2.69 -16.08
CA ASP A 280 -1.50 -2.91 -16.47
C ASP A 280 -2.14 -4.09 -15.70
N ASP A 281 -2.48 -5.16 -16.42
CA ASP A 281 -3.02 -6.41 -15.93
C ASP A 281 -1.98 -7.55 -15.93
N MET A 282 -0.70 -7.23 -16.09
CA MET A 282 0.40 -8.19 -16.01
C MET A 282 1.15 -8.10 -14.68
N GLU A 283 1.47 -9.26 -14.13
CA GLU A 283 2.36 -9.44 -13.01
C GLU A 283 3.76 -9.77 -13.51
N ILE A 284 4.74 -8.98 -13.11
CA ILE A 284 6.13 -9.16 -13.51
C ILE A 284 7.04 -9.28 -12.28
N ALA A 285 8.21 -9.88 -12.46
CA ALA A 285 9.27 -9.89 -11.46
C ALA A 285 10.65 -9.66 -12.10
N SER A 286 11.61 -9.18 -11.31
CA SER A 286 13.03 -9.10 -11.65
C SER A 286 13.85 -9.67 -10.49
N TRP A 287 14.88 -10.46 -10.77
CA TRP A 287 15.69 -11.07 -9.74
C TRP A 287 17.10 -11.43 -10.23
N ASN A 288 18.10 -10.80 -9.64
CA ASN A 288 19.48 -11.27 -9.72
C ASN A 288 19.64 -12.53 -8.84
N VAL A 289 19.96 -13.65 -9.48
CA VAL A 289 19.95 -14.96 -8.80
C VAL A 289 21.27 -15.26 -8.09
N LEU A 290 22.25 -14.37 -8.21
CA LEU A 290 23.62 -14.51 -7.70
C LEU A 290 24.29 -15.78 -8.22
N ASN A 291 25.13 -15.66 -9.24
CA ASN A 291 25.86 -16.82 -9.75
C ASN A 291 26.80 -17.41 -8.68
N THR A 292 27.01 -18.73 -8.72
CA THR A 292 28.05 -19.41 -7.93
C THR A 292 29.44 -18.82 -8.10
N CYS A 293 29.76 -18.19 -9.24
CA CYS A 293 31.05 -17.51 -9.43
C CYS A 293 31.24 -16.26 -8.55
N TYR A 294 30.16 -15.68 -8.03
CA TYR A 294 30.19 -14.54 -7.10
C TYR A 294 30.12 -14.98 -5.63
N LEU A 295 29.97 -16.28 -5.34
CA LEU A 295 29.92 -16.75 -3.95
C LEU A 295 31.21 -16.52 -3.18
N SER A 296 32.36 -16.41 -3.84
CA SER A 296 33.61 -16.01 -3.19
C SER A 296 33.52 -14.62 -2.55
N TRP A 297 32.72 -13.70 -3.11
CA TRP A 297 32.43 -12.42 -2.47
C TRP A 297 31.63 -12.59 -1.18
N VAL A 298 30.63 -13.48 -1.18
CA VAL A 298 29.84 -13.78 0.02
C VAL A 298 30.68 -14.49 1.10
N THR A 299 31.53 -15.44 0.72
CA THR A 299 32.30 -16.25 1.68
C THR A 299 33.61 -15.60 2.14
N GLU A 300 34.35 -14.94 1.25
CA GLU A 300 35.69 -14.40 1.53
C GLU A 300 35.68 -12.92 1.89
N LYS A 301 34.83 -12.12 1.23
CA LYS A 301 34.74 -10.68 1.48
C LYS A 301 33.72 -10.37 2.58
N ASP A 302 32.62 -11.13 2.61
CA ASP A 302 31.57 -11.09 3.63
C ASP A 302 31.10 -9.66 3.95
N THR A 303 31.11 -8.77 2.94
CA THR A 303 30.81 -7.34 3.08
C THR A 303 29.35 -7.07 3.43
N GLN A 304 28.47 -8.03 3.10
CA GLN A 304 27.05 -8.04 3.49
C GLN A 304 26.78 -8.92 4.72
N GLY A 305 27.81 -9.49 5.36
CA GLY A 305 27.68 -10.39 6.53
C GLY A 305 26.76 -11.59 6.29
N LEU A 306 26.72 -12.09 5.05
CA LEU A 306 25.88 -13.20 4.60
C LEU A 306 26.64 -14.54 4.66
N ASN A 307 27.91 -14.56 5.06
CA ASN A 307 28.62 -15.81 5.28
C ASN A 307 27.97 -16.61 6.43
N GLY A 308 27.75 -17.90 6.20
CA GLY A 308 27.00 -18.79 7.09
C GLY A 308 25.49 -18.74 6.91
N SER A 309 24.98 -17.99 5.92
CA SER A 309 23.57 -17.99 5.53
C SER A 309 23.17 -19.20 4.68
N LEU A 310 21.88 -19.30 4.35
CA LEU A 310 21.37 -20.28 3.40
C LEU A 310 22.09 -20.22 2.04
N ILE A 311 22.50 -19.03 1.58
CA ILE A 311 23.25 -18.86 0.32
C ILE A 311 24.51 -19.74 0.33
N THR A 312 25.31 -19.63 1.39
CA THR A 312 26.58 -20.35 1.51
C THR A 312 26.40 -21.80 1.93
N THR A 313 25.43 -22.09 2.80
CA THR A 313 25.22 -23.44 3.34
C THR A 313 24.51 -24.36 2.34
N ALA A 314 23.63 -23.82 1.49
CA ALA A 314 22.98 -24.56 0.40
C ALA A 314 23.82 -24.62 -0.89
N ASN A 315 24.96 -23.93 -0.98
CA ASN A 315 25.86 -24.02 -2.13
C ASN A 315 26.65 -25.35 -2.14
N GLN A 316 25.94 -26.46 -2.21
CA GLN A 316 26.47 -27.82 -2.26
C GLN A 316 26.09 -28.43 -3.60
N VAL A 317 27.07 -28.97 -4.33
CA VAL A 317 26.81 -29.65 -5.60
C VAL A 317 25.97 -30.89 -5.35
N VAL A 318 24.83 -30.96 -6.05
CA VAL A 318 23.85 -32.05 -5.95
C VAL A 318 23.72 -32.85 -7.25
N ASN A 319 24.26 -32.34 -8.35
CA ASN A 319 24.47 -33.08 -9.59
C ASN A 319 25.95 -32.94 -10.01
N LEU A 320 26.70 -34.04 -9.96
CA LEU A 320 28.13 -34.04 -10.28
C LEU A 320 28.42 -33.93 -11.78
N GLU A 321 27.46 -34.30 -12.64
CA GLU A 321 27.61 -34.25 -14.09
C GLU A 321 27.42 -32.81 -14.60
N THR A 322 26.40 -32.13 -14.09
CA THR A 322 26.09 -30.76 -14.50
C THR A 322 26.76 -29.71 -13.63
N GLY A 323 27.04 -29.99 -12.35
CA GLY A 323 27.54 -29.01 -11.40
C GLY A 323 26.45 -28.24 -10.64
N LEU A 324 25.16 -28.56 -10.87
CA LEU A 324 24.02 -27.92 -10.21
C LEU A 324 24.10 -28.05 -8.68
N THR A 325 23.76 -26.96 -7.97
CA THR A 325 23.77 -26.91 -6.50
C THR A 325 22.38 -26.99 -5.88
N GLU A 326 22.30 -27.32 -4.58
CA GLU A 326 21.02 -27.29 -3.85
C GLU A 326 20.43 -25.88 -3.79
N ARG A 327 21.29 -24.86 -3.68
CA ARG A 327 20.89 -23.45 -3.76
C ARG A 327 20.19 -23.16 -5.09
N ASP A 328 20.70 -23.67 -6.20
CA ASP A 328 20.10 -23.46 -7.53
C ASP A 328 18.70 -24.09 -7.60
N ARG A 329 18.48 -25.29 -7.01
CA ARG A 329 17.14 -25.89 -6.90
C ARG A 329 16.19 -25.02 -6.09
N LEU A 330 16.64 -24.49 -4.95
CA LEU A 330 15.83 -23.59 -4.13
C LEU A 330 15.44 -22.32 -4.90
N VAL A 331 16.35 -21.76 -5.70
CA VAL A 331 16.06 -20.61 -6.58
C VAL A 331 15.02 -20.98 -7.64
N ILE A 332 15.16 -22.13 -8.31
CA ILE A 332 14.18 -22.64 -9.29
C ILE A 332 12.80 -22.82 -8.64
N ASP A 333 12.72 -23.42 -7.45
CA ASP A 333 11.46 -23.59 -6.72
C ASP A 333 10.78 -22.25 -6.42
N ARG A 334 11.55 -21.20 -6.10
CA ARG A 334 11.00 -19.84 -5.92
C ARG A 334 10.45 -19.28 -7.23
N ILE A 335 11.14 -19.49 -8.35
CA ILE A 335 10.68 -19.05 -9.68
C ILE A 335 9.38 -19.77 -10.06
N LEU A 336 9.30 -21.09 -9.87
CA LEU A 336 8.07 -21.84 -10.12
C LEU A 336 6.92 -21.39 -9.22
N GLY A 337 7.19 -21.12 -7.94
CA GLY A 337 6.21 -20.54 -7.02
C GLY A 337 5.69 -19.17 -7.47
N MET A 338 6.56 -18.33 -8.05
CA MET A 338 6.16 -17.05 -8.64
C MET A 338 5.25 -17.23 -9.88
N ILE A 339 5.58 -18.18 -10.76
CA ILE A 339 4.79 -18.50 -11.96
C ILE A 339 3.41 -19.07 -11.58
N GLN A 340 3.36 -19.92 -10.54
CA GLN A 340 2.16 -20.64 -10.12
C GLN A 340 1.37 -19.94 -9.00
N HIS A 341 1.74 -18.70 -8.65
CA HIS A 341 1.11 -18.01 -7.53
C HIS A 341 -0.41 -17.91 -7.71
N PRO A 342 -1.24 -18.32 -6.73
CA PRO A 342 -2.67 -18.55 -6.94
C PRO A 342 -3.47 -17.28 -7.29
N THR A 343 -3.03 -16.11 -6.80
CA THR A 343 -3.70 -14.82 -7.05
C THR A 343 -2.92 -13.88 -7.95
N HIS A 344 -1.61 -14.11 -8.11
CA HIS A 344 -0.67 -13.16 -8.71
C HIS A 344 0.42 -13.87 -9.54
N PRO A 345 0.04 -14.82 -10.42
CA PRO A 345 0.99 -15.60 -11.19
C PRO A 345 1.81 -14.66 -12.07
N LYS A 346 3.13 -14.80 -12.09
CA LYS A 346 4.02 -13.91 -12.84
C LYS A 346 4.04 -14.32 -14.32
N GLN A 347 3.67 -13.39 -15.22
CA GLN A 347 3.70 -13.60 -16.67
C GLN A 347 5.07 -13.26 -17.28
N LEU A 348 5.91 -12.49 -16.58
CA LEU A 348 7.26 -12.16 -17.02
C LEU A 348 8.21 -12.11 -15.82
N ILE A 349 9.37 -12.76 -15.93
CA ILE A 349 10.41 -12.77 -14.90
C ILE A 349 11.75 -12.46 -15.56
N SER A 350 12.34 -11.35 -15.17
CA SER A 350 13.69 -10.93 -15.57
C SER A 350 14.71 -11.53 -14.60
N LEU A 351 15.70 -12.26 -15.10
CA LEU A 351 16.76 -12.83 -14.27
C LEU A 351 18.13 -12.32 -14.71
N GLN A 352 19.00 -12.07 -13.74
CA GLN A 352 20.40 -11.66 -13.97
C GLN A 352 21.36 -12.62 -13.29
N GLU A 353 22.60 -12.69 -13.79
CA GLU A 353 23.68 -13.54 -13.25
C GLU A 353 23.34 -15.05 -13.22
N CYS A 354 22.65 -15.56 -14.24
CA CYS A 354 22.35 -16.98 -14.31
C CYS A 354 23.56 -17.79 -14.80
N SER A 355 23.88 -18.89 -14.12
CA SER A 355 24.91 -19.84 -14.58
C SER A 355 24.33 -20.78 -15.66
N PRO A 356 25.17 -21.35 -16.54
CA PRO A 356 24.71 -22.32 -17.54
C PRO A 356 23.98 -23.53 -16.93
N GLU A 357 24.50 -24.05 -15.82
CA GLU A 357 23.96 -25.22 -15.11
C GLU A 357 22.57 -24.92 -14.53
N PHE A 358 22.40 -23.73 -13.95
CA PHE A 358 21.11 -23.25 -13.47
C PHE A 358 20.11 -23.09 -14.60
N LEU A 359 20.52 -22.52 -15.75
CA LEU A 359 19.63 -22.30 -16.90
C LEU A 359 19.17 -23.59 -17.55
N GLU A 360 20.05 -24.60 -17.63
CA GLU A 360 19.70 -25.94 -18.11
C GLU A 360 18.59 -26.53 -17.21
N ALA A 361 18.82 -26.60 -15.90
CA ALA A 361 17.86 -27.13 -14.95
C ALA A 361 16.55 -26.33 -14.90
N LEU A 362 16.62 -25.00 -14.99
CA LEU A 362 15.45 -24.13 -15.05
C LEU A 362 14.62 -24.41 -16.31
N SER A 363 15.27 -24.55 -17.47
CA SER A 363 14.58 -24.81 -18.74
C SER A 363 13.82 -26.14 -18.73
N GLU A 364 14.34 -27.17 -18.05
CA GLU A 364 13.67 -28.45 -17.87
C GLU A 364 12.49 -28.38 -16.89
N ALA A 365 12.56 -27.49 -15.90
CA ALA A 365 11.55 -27.36 -14.85
C ALA A 365 10.38 -26.44 -15.23
N LEU A 366 10.58 -25.52 -16.18
CA LEU A 366 9.57 -24.56 -16.60
C LEU A 366 8.38 -25.25 -17.28
N PRO A 367 7.13 -24.79 -17.04
CA PRO A 367 5.98 -25.24 -17.81
C PRO A 367 6.13 -24.91 -19.30
N ASP A 368 5.58 -25.75 -20.19
CA ASP A 368 5.67 -25.61 -21.66
C ASP A 368 5.24 -24.23 -22.22
N PHE A 369 4.43 -23.48 -21.48
CA PHE A 369 3.98 -22.16 -21.89
C PHE A 369 4.96 -21.03 -21.51
N MET A 370 5.98 -21.30 -20.71
CA MET A 370 6.99 -20.34 -20.28
C MET A 370 8.24 -20.45 -21.17
N ASN A 371 8.50 -19.40 -21.95
CA ASN A 371 9.66 -19.33 -22.83
C ASN A 371 10.81 -18.54 -22.17
N ILE A 372 12.05 -18.82 -22.56
CA ILE A 372 13.24 -18.07 -22.13
C ILE A 372 13.80 -17.26 -23.31
N ALA A 373 13.99 -15.96 -23.12
CA ALA A 373 14.75 -15.07 -24.01
C ALA A 373 16.14 -14.82 -23.42
N TYR A 374 17.19 -15.29 -24.10
CA TYR A 374 18.58 -15.21 -23.65
C TYR A 374 19.27 -13.94 -24.13
N SER A 375 20.11 -13.31 -23.31
CA SER A 375 20.91 -12.12 -23.69
C SER A 375 22.04 -12.40 -24.68
N SER A 376 22.44 -13.65 -24.88
CA SER A 376 23.47 -14.00 -25.87
C SER A 376 23.36 -15.47 -26.26
N GLU A 377 23.71 -15.81 -27.50
CA GLU A 377 23.91 -17.21 -27.93
C GLU A 377 25.18 -17.82 -27.33
N LYS A 378 26.15 -16.97 -26.95
CA LYS A 378 27.39 -17.37 -26.27
C LYS A 378 27.45 -16.64 -24.94
N PRO A 379 27.19 -17.30 -23.80
CA PRO A 379 27.21 -16.62 -22.51
C PRO A 379 28.56 -15.93 -22.33
N PHE A 380 28.53 -14.66 -21.90
CA PHE A 380 29.72 -13.94 -21.46
C PHE A 380 30.39 -14.80 -20.38
N PRO A 381 31.74 -14.87 -20.26
CA PRO A 381 32.43 -15.84 -19.41
C PRO A 381 31.74 -16.05 -18.05
N ARG A 382 30.89 -17.09 -18.02
CA ARG A 382 30.09 -17.62 -16.92
C ARG A 382 28.80 -16.88 -16.52
N ASN A 383 28.34 -15.82 -17.17
CA ASN A 383 27.08 -15.14 -16.81
C ASN A 383 26.13 -14.96 -18.01
N GLN A 384 24.84 -15.17 -17.75
CA GLN A 384 23.78 -15.04 -18.72
C GLN A 384 22.56 -14.36 -18.09
N ASP A 385 22.13 -13.25 -18.66
CA ASP A 385 20.88 -12.60 -18.27
C ASP A 385 19.76 -13.16 -19.16
N VAL A 386 18.58 -13.39 -18.59
CA VAL A 386 17.45 -13.98 -19.30
C VAL A 386 16.13 -13.32 -18.91
N VAL A 387 15.15 -13.37 -19.81
CA VAL A 387 13.76 -13.05 -19.48
C VAL A 387 12.89 -14.27 -19.74
N ILE A 388 12.21 -14.74 -18.71
CA ILE A 388 11.20 -15.79 -18.80
C ILE A 388 9.84 -15.12 -19.04
N TYR A 389 9.04 -15.62 -19.96
CA TYR A 389 7.73 -15.02 -20.27
C TYR A 389 6.67 -16.05 -20.63
N ASP A 390 5.41 -15.78 -20.25
CA ASP A 390 4.24 -16.58 -20.60
C ASP A 390 3.83 -16.32 -22.05
N SER A 391 4.12 -17.28 -22.92
CA SER A 391 3.83 -17.21 -24.36
C SER A 391 2.34 -17.18 -24.71
N ARG A 392 1.45 -17.49 -23.75
CA ARG A 392 -0.01 -17.35 -23.94
C ARG A 392 -0.46 -15.90 -23.78
N VAL A 393 0.34 -15.08 -23.12
CA VAL A 393 0.04 -13.67 -22.80
C VAL A 393 0.90 -12.74 -23.66
N LEU A 394 2.17 -13.08 -23.86
CA LEU A 394 3.16 -12.21 -24.50
C LEU A 394 3.72 -12.83 -25.78
N THR A 395 3.79 -12.03 -26.84
CA THR A 395 4.51 -12.36 -28.06
C THR A 395 5.79 -11.54 -28.13
N LEU A 396 6.96 -12.18 -28.12
CA LEU A 396 8.24 -11.51 -28.38
C LEU A 396 8.29 -11.03 -29.84
N LYS A 397 8.45 -9.73 -30.05
CA LYS A 397 8.49 -9.07 -31.37
C LYS A 397 9.92 -8.81 -31.85
N SER A 398 10.79 -8.37 -30.96
CA SER A 398 12.20 -8.16 -31.26
C SER A 398 13.05 -8.33 -30.01
N GLN A 399 14.29 -8.73 -30.23
CA GLN A 399 15.31 -8.85 -29.22
C GLN A 399 16.58 -8.20 -29.76
N ASN A 400 17.14 -7.27 -28.99
CA ASN A 400 18.45 -6.68 -29.26
C ASN A 400 19.31 -6.81 -28.01
N CYS A 401 20.49 -7.40 -28.14
CA CYS A 401 21.40 -7.64 -27.03
C CYS A 401 22.81 -7.05 -27.27
N ASP A 402 22.99 -6.30 -28.36
CA ASP A 402 24.29 -5.85 -28.86
C ASP A 402 24.76 -4.52 -28.27
N PHE A 403 24.20 -4.08 -27.14
CA PHE A 403 24.59 -2.80 -26.55
C PHE A 403 25.62 -3.01 -25.43
N PRO A 404 26.91 -2.69 -25.68
CA PRO A 404 27.87 -2.59 -24.60
C PRO A 404 27.52 -1.38 -23.74
N TYR A 405 27.11 -1.61 -22.50
CA TYR A 405 27.02 -0.54 -21.52
C TYR A 405 28.40 -0.30 -20.92
N HIS A 406 29.24 0.47 -21.61
CA HIS A 406 30.31 1.28 -21.06
C HIS A 406 31.13 1.95 -22.18
N LEU A 407 31.32 3.27 -22.09
CA LEU A 407 32.33 4.00 -22.88
C LEU A 407 33.77 3.79 -22.34
N SER A 408 33.95 3.13 -21.18
CA SER A 408 35.22 3.13 -20.42
C SER A 408 35.54 1.84 -19.62
N GLY A 409 34.80 0.74 -19.80
CA GLY A 409 34.94 -0.52 -19.03
C GLY A 409 34.62 -1.78 -19.85
N PRO A 410 34.72 -3.01 -19.27
CA PRO A 410 34.42 -4.24 -19.99
C PRO A 410 32.94 -4.28 -20.42
N GLU A 411 32.70 -4.62 -21.68
CA GLU A 411 31.36 -4.70 -22.28
C GLU A 411 30.47 -5.66 -21.48
N ARG A 412 29.35 -5.18 -20.94
CA ARG A 412 28.28 -6.02 -20.41
C ARG A 412 27.06 -5.91 -21.32
N PRO A 413 26.48 -7.04 -21.76
CA PRO A 413 25.28 -7.01 -22.59
C PRO A 413 24.07 -6.56 -21.78
N VAL A 414 23.21 -5.75 -22.39
CA VAL A 414 21.87 -5.41 -21.88
C VAL A 414 20.85 -5.99 -22.86
N GLN A 415 19.87 -6.75 -22.37
CA GLN A 415 18.76 -7.21 -23.21
C GLN A 415 17.77 -6.07 -23.39
N ASN A 416 17.44 -5.75 -24.62
CA ASN A 416 16.35 -4.86 -24.98
C ASN A 416 15.33 -5.68 -25.78
N LEU A 417 14.27 -6.11 -25.09
CA LEU A 417 13.22 -6.96 -25.63
C LEU A 417 11.97 -6.14 -25.87
N LEU A 418 11.31 -6.37 -27.00
CA LEU A 418 9.99 -5.81 -27.29
C LEU A 418 8.97 -6.94 -27.32
N PHE A 419 8.01 -6.91 -26.42
CA PHE A 419 6.87 -7.82 -26.39
C PHE A 419 5.60 -7.10 -26.87
N ALA A 420 4.63 -7.88 -27.34
CA ALA A 420 3.27 -7.41 -27.56
C ALA A 420 2.25 -8.27 -26.81
N LYS A 421 1.19 -7.61 -26.35
CA LYS A 421 -0.02 -8.21 -25.79
C LYS A 421 -1.21 -7.44 -26.35
N GLY A 422 -1.97 -8.07 -27.26
CA GLY A 422 -2.98 -7.36 -28.04
C GLY A 422 -2.35 -6.26 -28.91
N GLU A 423 -2.88 -5.04 -28.84
CA GLU A 423 -2.39 -3.86 -29.55
C GLU A 423 -1.27 -3.14 -28.77
N GLN A 424 -0.97 -3.58 -27.55
CA GLN A 424 -0.04 -2.92 -26.64
C GLN A 424 1.35 -3.54 -26.77
N THR A 425 2.36 -2.68 -26.76
CA THR A 425 3.77 -3.07 -26.75
C THR A 425 4.43 -2.80 -25.40
N TYR A 426 5.33 -3.70 -25.01
CA TYR A 426 6.05 -3.67 -23.75
C TYR A 426 7.54 -3.80 -24.04
N ARG A 427 8.33 -2.81 -23.64
CA ARG A 427 9.79 -2.92 -23.73
C ARG A 427 10.33 -3.42 -22.38
N VAL A 428 11.28 -4.34 -22.43
CA VAL A 428 11.93 -4.89 -21.25
C VAL A 428 13.41 -4.74 -21.47
N ILE A 429 14.04 -3.93 -20.62
CA ILE A 429 15.47 -3.67 -20.67
C ILE A 429 16.10 -4.44 -19.52
N ASN A 430 16.51 -5.69 -19.72
CA ASN A 430 17.10 -6.50 -18.65
C ASN A 430 18.63 -6.38 -18.64
N GLY A 431 19.21 -6.05 -17.49
CA GLY A 431 20.66 -6.12 -17.30
C GLY A 431 21.08 -5.74 -15.88
N HIS A 432 22.26 -6.21 -15.48
CA HIS A 432 22.92 -5.84 -14.22
C HIS A 432 24.05 -4.83 -14.49
N LEU A 433 23.82 -3.57 -14.14
CA LEU A 433 24.74 -2.46 -14.37
C LEU A 433 25.64 -2.27 -13.14
N PRO A 434 26.97 -2.41 -13.28
CA PRO A 434 27.87 -2.09 -12.19
C PRO A 434 27.92 -0.57 -12.01
N GLY A 435 27.64 -0.06 -10.81
CA GLY A 435 28.01 1.31 -10.50
C GLY A 435 29.36 1.30 -9.82
N ASP A 436 30.36 1.77 -10.53
CA ASP A 436 31.59 2.20 -9.89
C ASP A 436 31.32 3.58 -9.26
N PRO A 437 31.53 3.80 -7.96
CA PRO A 437 31.33 5.10 -7.31
C PRO A 437 32.28 6.19 -7.83
N SER A 438 33.31 5.81 -8.61
CA SER A 438 34.22 6.73 -9.29
C SER A 438 33.83 7.04 -10.75
N LEU A 439 32.79 6.39 -11.29
CA LEU A 439 32.33 6.57 -12.68
C LEU A 439 30.79 6.81 -12.74
N PRO A 440 30.28 7.48 -13.80
CA PRO A 440 28.87 7.89 -13.88
C PRO A 440 27.91 6.73 -14.24
N GLY A 441 27.63 5.82 -13.30
CA GLY A 441 26.74 4.67 -13.53
C GLY A 441 25.26 5.00 -13.75
N ARG A 442 24.75 6.11 -13.21
CA ARG A 442 23.33 6.52 -13.37
C ARG A 442 23.10 7.44 -14.57
N GLN A 443 24.06 8.30 -14.91
CA GLN A 443 23.97 9.20 -16.05
C GLN A 443 24.09 8.43 -17.37
N ASP A 444 25.02 7.48 -17.46
CA ASP A 444 25.14 6.64 -18.66
C ASP A 444 23.84 5.83 -18.88
N PHE A 445 23.17 5.41 -17.80
CA PHE A 445 21.92 4.65 -17.85
C PHE A 445 20.78 5.53 -18.33
N ALA A 446 20.66 6.72 -17.74
CA ALA A 446 19.73 7.75 -18.20
C ALA A 446 19.92 8.06 -19.69
N ALA A 447 21.16 8.22 -20.15
CA ALA A 447 21.48 8.47 -21.54
C ALA A 447 21.07 7.29 -22.44
N TYR A 448 21.26 6.04 -22.00
CA TYR A 448 20.85 4.85 -22.75
C TYR A 448 19.33 4.76 -22.88
N VAL A 449 18.59 4.97 -21.80
CA VAL A 449 17.12 4.91 -21.83
C VAL A 449 16.53 6.07 -22.63
N ASN A 450 17.11 7.28 -22.54
CA ASN A 450 16.68 8.44 -23.33
C ASN A 450 16.89 8.26 -24.85
N GLN A 451 17.71 7.31 -25.29
CA GLN A 451 17.84 6.97 -26.72
C GLN A 451 16.63 6.16 -27.25
N GLN A 452 15.82 5.59 -26.37
CA GLN A 452 14.64 4.81 -26.77
C GLN A 452 13.47 5.77 -27.05
N SER A 453 12.73 5.54 -28.13
CA SER A 453 11.67 6.45 -28.63
C SER A 453 10.32 6.30 -27.93
N ASP A 454 10.21 5.45 -26.92
CA ASP A 454 8.97 5.14 -26.22
C ASP A 454 8.83 6.04 -25.00
N ASP A 455 7.60 6.41 -24.59
CA ASP A 455 7.38 7.01 -23.27
C ASP A 455 7.99 6.08 -22.20
N VAL A 456 8.56 6.64 -21.12
CA VAL A 456 9.41 5.88 -20.20
C VAL A 456 8.84 5.92 -18.79
N VAL A 457 8.46 4.74 -18.30
CA VAL A 457 8.37 4.44 -16.87
C VAL A 457 9.28 3.27 -16.58
N ILE A 458 10.17 3.50 -15.62
CA ILE A 458 11.23 2.56 -15.28
C ILE A 458 10.92 1.91 -13.95
N ALA A 459 10.79 0.58 -13.95
CA ALA A 459 10.88 -0.20 -12.73
C ALA A 459 12.36 -0.51 -12.46
N MET A 460 12.90 0.15 -11.44
CA MET A 460 14.28 -0.01 -11.01
C MET A 460 14.32 -0.73 -9.68
N GLY A 461 15.26 -1.65 -9.48
CA GLY A 461 15.48 -2.26 -8.18
C GLY A 461 16.96 -2.49 -7.87
N ASP A 462 17.23 -2.69 -6.58
CA ASP A 462 18.53 -2.62 -5.90
C ASP A 462 19.43 -1.50 -6.43
N MET A 463 19.11 -0.27 -6.03
CA MET A 463 19.88 0.92 -6.38
C MET A 463 20.38 1.63 -5.13
N ASN A 464 21.57 2.19 -5.24
CA ASN A 464 22.15 3.10 -4.25
C ASN A 464 21.73 4.55 -4.38
N PHE A 465 20.91 4.87 -5.38
CA PHE A 465 20.50 6.23 -5.69
C PHE A 465 19.05 6.45 -5.27
N THR A 466 18.74 7.66 -4.81
CA THR A 466 17.36 8.04 -4.53
C THR A 466 16.57 8.23 -5.83
N ARG A 467 15.24 8.27 -5.71
CA ARG A 467 14.35 8.62 -6.83
C ARG A 467 14.72 9.98 -7.41
N GLU A 468 15.07 10.93 -6.54
CA GLU A 468 15.49 12.28 -6.92
C GLU A 468 16.81 12.26 -7.71
N GLU A 469 17.80 11.48 -7.26
CA GLU A 469 19.09 11.36 -7.94
C GLU A 469 18.96 10.73 -9.34
N MET A 470 18.12 9.70 -9.49
CA MET A 470 17.82 9.12 -10.80
C MET A 470 17.03 10.09 -11.67
N HIS A 471 16.04 10.77 -11.12
CA HIS A 471 15.26 11.76 -11.86
C HIS A 471 16.15 12.89 -12.42
N ASN A 472 17.05 13.41 -11.57
CA ASN A 472 18.02 14.42 -12.00
C ASN A 472 18.95 13.90 -13.10
N ALA A 473 19.41 12.64 -13.01
CA ALA A 473 20.25 12.05 -14.06
C ALA A 473 19.54 12.00 -15.42
N PHE A 474 18.23 11.73 -15.47
CA PHE A 474 17.44 11.74 -16.71
C PHE A 474 17.27 13.13 -17.31
N LEU A 475 17.01 14.12 -16.46
CA LEU A 475 16.93 15.52 -16.88
C LEU A 475 18.28 16.04 -17.41
N GLU A 476 19.38 15.69 -16.75
CA GLU A 476 20.74 16.06 -17.15
C GLU A 476 21.13 15.49 -18.52
N GLN A 477 20.62 14.31 -18.88
CA GLN A 477 20.85 13.66 -20.18
C GLN A 477 19.86 14.10 -21.27
N GLY A 478 19.13 15.21 -21.05
CA GLY A 478 18.26 15.82 -22.05
C GLY A 478 16.95 15.08 -22.32
N GLY A 479 16.56 14.15 -21.44
CA GLY A 479 15.24 13.50 -21.48
C GLY A 479 14.15 14.38 -20.86
N GLU A 480 12.89 14.04 -21.12
CA GLU A 480 11.77 14.61 -20.36
C GLU A 480 11.77 14.08 -18.91
N ALA A 481 10.95 14.68 -18.05
CA ALA A 481 10.71 14.19 -16.69
C ALA A 481 10.12 12.77 -16.73
N ALA A 482 10.97 11.75 -16.77
CA ALA A 482 10.55 10.36 -16.74
C ALA A 482 9.84 10.08 -15.41
N SER A 483 8.76 9.29 -15.48
CA SER A 483 8.11 8.79 -14.27
C SER A 483 8.89 7.58 -13.77
N PHE A 484 9.27 7.58 -12.49
CA PHE A 484 10.06 6.49 -11.90
C PHE A 484 9.23 5.68 -10.92
N ALA A 485 9.15 4.39 -11.19
CA ALA A 485 8.77 3.37 -10.23
C ALA A 485 10.05 2.84 -9.56
N LEU A 486 10.60 3.62 -8.63
CA LEU A 486 11.75 3.17 -7.85
C LEU A 486 11.27 2.20 -6.78
N ILE A 487 11.74 0.96 -6.87
CA ILE A 487 11.54 -0.06 -5.86
C ILE A 487 12.77 -0.04 -4.95
N PRO A 488 12.63 0.37 -3.69
CA PRO A 488 13.78 0.57 -2.82
C PRO A 488 14.55 -0.74 -2.63
N ALA A 489 15.88 -0.61 -2.58
CA ALA A 489 16.80 -1.71 -2.32
C ALA A 489 16.46 -2.40 -0.99
N TYR A 490 16.63 -3.72 -0.97
CA TYR A 490 16.70 -4.47 0.27
C TYR A 490 17.96 -4.01 1.03
N PRO A 491 17.88 -3.61 2.31
CA PRO A 491 19.08 -3.37 3.08
C PRO A 491 19.70 -4.72 3.45
N THR A 492 20.39 -5.33 2.48
CA THR A 492 21.28 -6.49 2.68
C THR A 492 22.69 -6.01 3.04
N ASN A 493 22.93 -4.69 2.93
CA ASN A 493 24.21 -4.06 3.23
C ASN A 493 24.40 -3.81 4.73
N ILE A 494 25.57 -4.21 5.20
CA ILE A 494 26.07 -3.99 6.54
C ILE A 494 26.95 -2.76 6.48
N GLY A 495 26.42 -1.66 6.98
CA GLY A 495 27.13 -0.38 7.05
C GLY A 495 26.53 0.69 6.13
N LEU A 496 26.52 1.93 6.63
CA LEU A 496 26.15 3.12 5.84
C LEU A 496 27.16 3.42 4.72
N ASP A 497 28.33 2.76 4.78
CA ASP A 497 29.56 3.04 4.05
C ASP A 497 29.75 2.14 2.82
N LEU A 498 29.11 0.97 2.80
CA LEU A 498 29.24 -0.08 1.79
C LEU A 498 27.87 -0.38 1.17
N ARG A 499 27.28 0.63 0.52
CA ARG A 499 26.03 0.43 -0.23
C ARG A 499 26.28 -0.37 -1.52
N SER A 500 25.36 -1.24 -1.97
CA SER A 500 25.45 -2.11 -3.17
C SER A 500 25.57 -1.29 -4.45
N LYS A 501 26.76 -1.26 -5.05
CA LYS A 501 27.14 -0.16 -5.93
C LYS A 501 26.44 -0.15 -7.30
N GLY A 502 25.58 -1.12 -7.65
CA GLY A 502 24.98 -1.33 -8.98
C GLY A 502 23.54 -0.83 -9.20
N ILE A 503 23.04 -1.07 -10.41
CA ILE A 503 21.62 -1.11 -10.78
C ILE A 503 21.34 -2.54 -11.21
N ASP A 504 20.54 -3.28 -10.45
CA ASP A 504 20.43 -4.74 -10.66
C ASP A 504 19.19 -5.13 -11.48
N HIS A 505 18.21 -4.23 -11.60
CA HIS A 505 16.92 -4.54 -12.21
C HIS A 505 16.43 -3.37 -13.08
N ILE A 506 16.03 -3.62 -14.34
CA ILE A 506 15.44 -2.61 -15.22
C ILE A 506 14.28 -3.21 -16.05
N VAL A 507 13.17 -2.47 -16.20
CA VAL A 507 12.06 -2.71 -17.14
C VAL A 507 11.48 -1.35 -17.58
N VAL A 508 11.16 -1.13 -18.87
CA VAL A 508 10.78 0.21 -19.40
C VAL A 508 9.49 0.21 -20.23
N ARG A 509 8.45 0.96 -19.84
CA ARG A 509 7.23 1.17 -20.67
C ARG A 509 6.56 2.54 -20.48
N GLY A 510 5.86 3.02 -21.52
CA GLY A 510 5.23 4.34 -21.68
C GLY A 510 3.91 4.70 -21.00
N THR A 511 3.18 5.67 -21.58
CA THR A 511 2.03 6.41 -20.99
C THR A 511 0.85 5.49 -20.64
N PHE A 512 0.89 4.92 -19.44
CA PHE A 512 -0.15 4.06 -18.87
C PHE A 512 -0.18 4.21 -17.35
N ASP A 513 -1.27 3.77 -16.73
CA ASP A 513 -1.39 3.66 -15.28
C ASP A 513 -0.45 2.55 -14.78
N TRP A 514 0.63 2.96 -14.11
CA TRP A 514 1.42 2.03 -13.33
C TRP A 514 0.73 1.80 -11.99
N ASP A 515 0.26 0.57 -11.79
CA ASP A 515 0.05 0.04 -10.46
C ASP A 515 1.33 -0.70 -10.10
N THR A 516 2.36 0.03 -9.67
CA THR A 516 3.43 -0.65 -8.93
C THR A 516 2.76 -1.26 -7.72
N ARG A 517 2.38 -2.55 -7.81
CA ARG A 517 2.48 -3.44 -6.66
C ARG A 517 3.93 -3.52 -6.35
N ASN A 518 4.38 -2.46 -5.73
CA ASN A 518 5.67 -2.23 -5.17
C ASN A 518 6.03 -3.58 -4.48
N PRO A 519 7.28 -4.01 -4.38
CA PRO A 519 7.66 -4.89 -3.28
C PRO A 519 7.24 -4.29 -1.95
N GLU A 520 6.84 -3.01 -1.98
CA GLU A 520 6.00 -2.41 -0.98
C GLU A 520 4.53 -2.89 -0.77
N GLU A 521 3.87 -3.50 -1.74
CA GLU A 521 2.46 -3.92 -1.61
C GLU A 521 2.28 -5.45 -1.66
N THR A 522 3.34 -6.21 -1.91
CA THR A 522 3.45 -7.60 -1.42
C THR A 522 4.31 -7.73 -0.16
N GLN A 523 5.08 -6.69 0.20
CA GLN A 523 5.86 -6.65 1.43
C GLN A 523 6.54 -5.29 1.73
N VAL A 524 5.78 -4.23 1.95
CA VAL A 524 6.25 -3.10 2.79
C VAL A 524 5.10 -2.77 3.67
N GLY A 525 5.32 -2.56 4.95
CA GLY A 525 6.45 -1.89 5.52
C GLY A 525 7.58 -2.63 6.20
N LEU A 526 7.82 -3.87 5.83
CA LEU A 526 8.92 -4.61 6.41
C LEU A 526 10.07 -4.51 5.42
N THR A 527 11.26 -4.11 5.87
CA THR A 527 12.45 -4.55 5.14
C THR A 527 12.36 -6.08 5.02
N SER A 528 12.81 -6.69 3.93
CA SER A 528 12.85 -8.15 3.81
C SER A 528 13.57 -8.83 4.95
N THR A 529 14.57 -8.15 5.52
CA THR A 529 15.24 -8.50 6.77
C THR A 529 14.23 -8.74 7.90
N LEU A 530 13.18 -7.95 7.97
CA LEU A 530 12.14 -8.05 8.97
C LEU A 530 11.03 -9.05 8.60
N ALA A 531 10.73 -9.25 7.32
CA ALA A 531 9.96 -10.42 6.87
C ALA A 531 10.70 -11.75 7.14
N LEU A 532 12.03 -11.73 7.16
CA LEU A 532 12.91 -12.84 7.54
C LEU A 532 13.06 -13.03 9.07
N LEU A 533 12.93 -11.95 9.86
CA LEU A 533 12.98 -11.99 11.33
C LEU A 533 11.63 -12.32 11.99
N THR A 534 10.54 -12.49 11.23
CA THR A 534 9.13 -12.59 11.70
C THR A 534 8.38 -13.74 11.07
#